data_AF-A0A2P5DTP5-F1
#
_entry.id   AF-A0A2P5DTP5-F1
#
_cell.length_a   1.000
_cell.length_b   1.000
_cell.length_c   1.000
_cell.angle_alpha   90.00
_cell.angle_beta   90.00
_cell.angle_gamma   90.00
#
_symmetry.space_group_name_H-M   'P 1'
#
loop_
_entity.id
_entity.type
_entity.pdbx_description
1 polymer ?
#
loop_
_entity_poly.entity_id
_entity_poly.type
_entity_poly.pdbx_seq_one_letter_code
_entity_poly.pdbx_strand_id
1 'polypeptide(L)'
;MAASVENRQFAHLESALNGVVRPFKTGPTTHRSDSPVRTRNFRAAFPQRHVAMDDGSSDEEEDEGSDGEKKEAEYRVMIRRGKSELEPSISDPRDDGTADSWIERNPSMIRLTGKHPFNSEPPLTRLMHHGFITPVPLHYVRNHGPVPRASWADWAVEVTGMVKRPACFTMDQLVNEFPSREFAATLVCAGNRRKEQNLVKQTIGFNWGAAAISTSVWRGVPLCALLKRVGIMSRRSGALNVCFEGAEDLPGGGGSKYGTSLRAEVAMDPSRDIILAYMQNGDVLAPDHGFPVRMIIPGFIGGRMVKWLKRIIVTTQESDSYYHYKDNRVLPSHVDAELANAEYGT
;
A
#
# COMPACT_ATOMS: atom_id res chain seq x y z
N MET A 1 -14.57 -11.95 -7.63
CA MET A 1 -14.46 -11.01 -8.75
C MET A 1 -15.84 -10.64 -9.24
N ALA A 2 -15.92 -9.56 -10.02
CA ALA A 2 -17.14 -8.80 -10.29
C ALA A 2 -18.16 -9.55 -11.15
N ALA A 3 -19.43 -9.13 -11.08
CA ALA A 3 -20.55 -9.61 -11.88
C ALA A 3 -20.83 -8.69 -13.08
N SER A 4 -21.26 -9.27 -14.21
CA SER A 4 -21.59 -8.66 -15.48
C SER A 4 -22.66 -7.58 -15.32
N VAL A 5 -22.38 -6.40 -15.86
CA VAL A 5 -23.40 -5.36 -16.06
C VAL A 5 -23.75 -5.41 -17.53
N GLU A 6 -24.97 -5.84 -17.86
CA GLU A 6 -25.52 -5.54 -19.18
C GLU A 6 -25.54 -4.02 -19.35
N ASN A 7 -25.00 -3.53 -20.46
CA ASN A 7 -25.13 -2.13 -20.87
C ASN A 7 -26.61 -1.83 -21.12
N ARG A 8 -27.35 -1.44 -20.08
CA ARG A 8 -28.61 -0.73 -20.26
C ARG A 8 -28.28 0.67 -20.77
N GLN A 9 -28.40 0.84 -22.09
CA GLN A 9 -28.54 2.15 -22.69
C GLN A 9 -29.69 2.87 -21.98
N PHE A 10 -29.43 4.08 -21.48
CA PHE A 10 -30.46 4.93 -20.91
C PHE A 10 -31.47 5.29 -22.02
N ALA A 11 -32.60 4.57 -22.07
CA ALA A 11 -33.78 5.05 -22.76
C ALA A 11 -34.49 6.05 -21.84
N HIS A 12 -34.71 7.25 -22.39
CA HIS A 12 -35.54 8.36 -21.90
C HIS A 12 -36.32 8.12 -20.59
N LEU A 13 -35.96 8.87 -19.53
CA LEU A 13 -36.87 9.09 -18.41
C LEU A 13 -38.01 10.01 -18.87
N GLU A 14 -39.24 9.50 -18.85
CA GLU A 14 -40.44 10.34 -18.80
C GLU A 14 -40.58 11.02 -17.42
N SER A 15 -41.15 12.22 -17.45
CA SER A 15 -41.27 13.13 -16.31
C SER A 15 -42.59 12.92 -15.56
N ALA A 16 -42.53 12.77 -14.23
CA ALA A 16 -43.62 13.14 -13.32
C ALA A 16 -43.11 13.59 -11.94
N LEU A 17 -42.93 14.91 -11.82
CA LEU A 17 -43.36 15.83 -10.74
C LEU A 17 -43.51 15.31 -9.29
N ASN A 18 -42.69 15.83 -8.37
CA ASN A 18 -43.08 16.93 -7.47
C ASN A 18 -41.94 17.26 -6.47
N GLY A 19 -41.25 18.36 -6.71
CA GLY A 19 -40.27 18.92 -5.77
C GLY A 19 -39.66 20.19 -6.38
N VAL A 20 -39.84 21.33 -5.71
CA VAL A 20 -39.48 22.66 -6.21
C VAL A 20 -37.97 22.76 -6.44
N VAL A 21 -37.55 22.90 -7.70
CA VAL A 21 -36.18 23.29 -8.08
C VAL A 21 -36.24 24.68 -8.71
N ARG A 22 -35.56 25.66 -8.10
CA ARG A 22 -35.36 26.98 -8.68
C ARG A 22 -34.23 26.90 -9.73
N PRO A 23 -34.41 27.38 -10.97
CA PRO A 23 -33.34 27.38 -11.96
C PRO A 23 -32.33 28.50 -11.66
N PHE A 24 -31.05 28.14 -11.66
CA PHE A 24 -29.94 29.11 -11.70
C PHE A 24 -29.91 29.78 -13.08
N LYS A 25 -30.04 31.12 -13.13
CA LYS A 25 -29.77 31.90 -14.34
C LYS A 25 -28.26 32.03 -14.53
N THR A 26 -27.79 31.77 -15.75
CA THR A 26 -26.42 32.05 -16.18
C THR A 26 -26.25 33.56 -16.38
N GLY A 27 -25.38 34.17 -15.58
CA GLY A 27 -24.84 35.52 -15.78
C GLY A 27 -23.42 35.47 -16.37
N PRO A 28 -22.85 36.59 -16.84
CA PRO A 28 -21.64 36.59 -17.67
C PRO A 28 -20.39 36.21 -16.88
N THR A 29 -19.52 35.45 -17.54
CA THR A 29 -18.22 34.95 -17.07
C THR A 29 -17.23 36.08 -16.77
N THR A 30 -16.84 36.24 -15.51
CA THR A 30 -15.59 36.92 -15.13
C THR A 30 -14.50 35.86 -14.91
N HIS A 31 -13.49 35.85 -15.79
CA HIS A 31 -12.29 35.03 -15.68
C HIS A 31 -11.54 35.36 -14.37
N ARG A 32 -11.27 34.33 -13.55
CA ARG A 32 -10.15 34.34 -12.60
C ARG A 32 -9.03 33.51 -13.19
N SER A 33 -7.99 34.18 -13.66
CA SER A 33 -6.69 33.61 -13.96
C SER A 33 -6.02 33.21 -12.66
N ASP A 34 -5.94 31.91 -12.37
CA ASP A 34 -4.78 31.26 -11.75
C ASP A 34 -5.09 29.78 -11.51
N SER A 35 -4.65 28.93 -12.45
CA SER A 35 -4.55 27.49 -12.29
C SER A 35 -3.46 26.99 -13.24
N PRO A 36 -2.36 26.40 -12.76
CA PRO A 36 -1.31 25.91 -13.63
C PRO A 36 -1.67 24.52 -14.16
N VAL A 37 -2.30 24.47 -15.34
CA VAL A 37 -2.40 23.24 -16.13
C VAL A 37 -1.13 23.11 -16.96
N ARG A 38 -0.27 22.17 -16.58
CA ARG A 38 1.01 21.85 -17.21
C ARG A 38 0.78 20.96 -18.44
N THR A 39 0.51 21.56 -19.60
CA THR A 39 0.55 20.86 -20.91
C THR A 39 1.86 21.17 -21.62
N ARG A 40 2.80 20.20 -21.64
CA ARG A 40 3.99 20.27 -22.51
C ARG A 40 3.74 19.44 -23.77
N ASN A 41 3.48 20.12 -24.89
CA ASN A 41 3.65 19.57 -26.23
C ASN A 41 5.12 19.74 -26.64
N PHE A 42 5.79 18.63 -26.97
CA PHE A 42 7.12 18.67 -27.59
C PHE A 42 6.98 19.01 -29.08
N ARG A 43 7.71 20.03 -29.53
CA ARG A 43 8.09 20.18 -30.94
C ARG A 43 9.56 20.55 -31.02
N ALA A 44 10.32 19.74 -31.77
CA ALA A 44 11.74 19.92 -32.02
C ALA A 44 11.97 20.94 -33.13
N ALA A 45 12.89 21.88 -32.93
CA ALA A 45 13.71 22.51 -33.97
C ALA A 45 14.80 23.41 -33.33
N PHE A 46 16.07 23.11 -33.61
CA PHE A 46 17.17 24.09 -33.66
C PHE A 46 17.16 24.75 -35.07
N PRO A 47 17.91 25.85 -35.40
CA PRO A 47 19.00 26.52 -34.68
C PRO A 47 19.06 28.08 -34.75
N GLN A 48 20.03 28.66 -34.01
CA GLN A 48 20.99 29.74 -34.38
C GLN A 48 21.16 30.88 -33.34
N ARG A 49 22.43 31.20 -33.12
CA ARG A 49 23.00 32.20 -32.19
C ARG A 49 22.77 33.63 -32.67
N HIS A 50 22.52 34.55 -31.74
CA HIS A 50 23.13 35.89 -31.75
C HIS A 50 23.25 36.42 -30.30
N VAL A 51 24.36 37.09 -30.05
CA VAL A 51 24.83 37.61 -28.75
C VAL A 51 24.24 38.99 -28.49
N ALA A 52 23.73 39.23 -27.29
CA ALA A 52 23.74 40.53 -26.63
C ALA A 52 23.65 40.34 -25.10
N MET A 53 24.59 40.97 -24.38
CA MET A 53 24.61 41.11 -22.92
C MET A 53 23.57 42.15 -22.51
N ASP A 54 22.79 41.90 -21.46
CA ASP A 54 22.46 42.91 -20.47
C ASP A 54 21.95 42.29 -19.14
N ASP A 55 22.10 43.11 -18.11
CA ASP A 55 22.17 42.91 -16.67
C ASP A 55 21.00 42.23 -15.94
N GLY A 56 21.37 41.62 -14.80
CA GLY A 56 20.60 41.64 -13.56
C GLY A 56 19.28 40.87 -13.50
N SER A 57 19.31 39.66 -12.93
CA SER A 57 18.16 39.14 -12.19
C SER A 57 18.63 38.07 -11.21
N SER A 58 18.26 38.27 -9.95
CA SER A 58 18.48 37.46 -8.76
C SER A 58 18.35 35.96 -8.97
N ASP A 59 19.36 35.22 -8.49
CA ASP A 59 19.24 33.81 -8.13
C ASP A 59 18.20 33.69 -7.00
N GLU A 60 16.96 33.32 -7.36
CA GLU A 60 16.03 32.75 -6.40
C GLU A 60 16.37 31.26 -6.29
N GLU A 61 17.24 30.92 -5.33
CA GLU A 61 17.32 29.56 -4.80
C GLU A 61 15.96 29.24 -4.16
N GLU A 62 15.13 28.46 -4.85
CA GLU A 62 13.86 27.96 -4.33
C GLU A 62 14.13 27.09 -3.09
N ASP A 63 13.68 27.60 -1.93
CA ASP A 63 13.73 27.00 -0.59
C ASP A 63 12.82 25.76 -0.49
N GLU A 64 13.20 24.65 -1.16
CA GLU A 64 12.51 23.35 -1.02
C GLU A 64 12.74 22.70 0.37
N GLY A 65 13.70 23.20 1.17
CA GLY A 65 14.02 22.66 2.49
C GLY A 65 12.97 23.00 3.56
N SER A 66 12.46 24.23 3.54
CA SER A 66 11.53 24.78 4.54
C SER A 66 10.15 24.09 4.56
N ASP A 67 9.64 23.64 3.41
CA ASP A 67 8.31 23.02 3.32
C ASP A 67 8.29 21.54 3.73
N GLY A 68 9.41 20.82 3.55
CA GLY A 68 9.55 19.43 3.99
C GLY A 68 9.57 19.31 5.52
N GLU A 69 10.37 20.15 6.18
CA GLU A 69 10.51 20.16 7.64
C GLU A 69 9.20 20.53 8.35
N LYS A 70 8.42 21.46 7.78
CA LYS A 70 7.09 21.82 8.28
C LYS A 70 6.13 20.63 8.24
N LYS A 71 6.07 19.90 7.11
CA LYS A 71 5.21 18.71 6.97
C LYS A 71 5.59 17.61 7.96
N GLU A 72 6.88 17.40 8.16
CA GLU A 72 7.36 16.41 9.14
C GLU A 72 6.96 16.78 10.58
N ALA A 73 7.06 18.08 10.92
CA ALA A 73 6.58 18.59 12.21
C ALA A 73 5.06 18.41 12.38
N GLU A 74 4.27 18.69 11.33
CA GLU A 74 2.83 18.46 11.33
C GLU A 74 2.47 16.98 11.56
N TYR A 75 3.14 16.05 10.86
CA TYR A 75 2.93 14.62 11.07
C TYR A 75 3.24 14.19 12.49
N ARG A 76 4.33 14.68 13.09
CA ARG A 76 4.65 14.41 14.51
C ARG A 76 3.56 14.91 15.46
N VAL A 77 2.95 16.05 15.18
CA VAL A 77 1.81 16.55 15.98
C VAL A 77 0.61 15.62 15.83
N MET A 78 0.26 15.22 14.61
CA MET A 78 -0.86 14.30 14.36
C MET A 78 -0.64 12.93 15.02
N ILE A 79 0.58 12.39 14.93
CA ILE A 79 0.97 11.13 15.57
C ILE A 79 0.81 11.23 17.09
N ARG A 80 1.33 12.29 17.72
CA ARG A 80 1.22 12.48 19.17
C ARG A 80 -0.24 12.61 19.61
N ARG A 81 -1.04 13.40 18.90
CA ARG A 81 -2.47 13.55 19.15
C ARG A 81 -3.19 12.20 19.05
N GLY A 82 -2.94 11.46 17.98
CA GLY A 82 -3.51 10.14 17.77
C GLY A 82 -3.18 9.16 18.89
N LYS A 83 -1.94 9.15 19.39
CA LYS A 83 -1.53 8.33 20.54
C LYS A 83 -2.24 8.74 21.83
N SER A 84 -2.44 10.03 22.07
CA SER A 84 -3.07 10.53 23.30
C SER A 84 -4.59 10.33 23.36
N GLU A 85 -5.25 10.27 22.20
CA GLU A 85 -6.72 10.16 22.10
C GLU A 85 -7.22 8.71 22.09
N LEU A 86 -6.34 7.75 21.84
CA LEU A 86 -6.71 6.35 21.75
C LEU A 86 -6.83 5.69 23.12
N GLU A 87 -7.86 4.86 23.26
CA GLU A 87 -7.85 3.84 24.30
C GLU A 87 -6.66 2.87 24.12
N PRO A 88 -6.08 2.38 25.23
CA PRO A 88 -5.05 1.35 25.17
C PRO A 88 -5.52 0.12 24.39
N SER A 89 -4.59 -0.50 23.66
CA SER A 89 -4.78 -1.87 23.19
C SER A 89 -4.97 -2.80 24.38
N ILE A 90 -5.77 -3.85 24.19
CA ILE A 90 -6.05 -4.84 25.24
C ILE A 90 -5.72 -6.24 24.77
N SER A 91 -5.43 -7.13 25.71
CA SER A 91 -5.55 -8.58 25.51
C SER A 91 -7.04 -8.91 25.34
N ASP A 92 -7.48 -9.14 24.11
CA ASP A 92 -8.88 -9.40 23.79
C ASP A 92 -9.22 -10.88 24.06
N PRO A 93 -10.20 -11.21 24.93
CA PRO A 93 -10.58 -12.61 25.22
C PRO A 93 -10.99 -13.40 23.97
N ARG A 94 -11.37 -12.72 22.89
CA ARG A 94 -11.64 -13.38 21.60
C ARG A 94 -10.37 -13.97 20.99
N ASP A 95 -9.18 -13.53 21.35
CA ASP A 95 -7.92 -14.10 20.86
C ASP A 95 -7.45 -15.31 21.70
N ASP A 96 -8.07 -15.60 22.85
CA ASP A 96 -7.71 -16.71 23.74
C ASP A 96 -7.69 -18.05 22.99
N GLY A 97 -6.62 -18.82 23.12
CA GLY A 97 -6.49 -20.11 22.43
C GLY A 97 -6.27 -20.01 20.91
N THR A 98 -6.04 -18.80 20.36
CA THR A 98 -5.48 -18.63 19.02
C THR A 98 -3.96 -18.52 19.07
N ALA A 99 -3.30 -18.70 17.92
CA ALA A 99 -1.86 -18.47 17.76
C ALA A 99 -1.45 -17.00 18.04
N ASP A 100 -2.40 -16.07 17.97
CA ASP A 100 -2.19 -14.63 18.14
C ASP A 100 -2.60 -14.11 19.52
N SER A 101 -2.89 -14.99 20.50
CA SER A 101 -3.31 -14.63 21.87
C SER A 101 -2.33 -13.75 22.66
N TRP A 102 -1.12 -13.54 22.14
CA TRP A 102 -0.08 -12.71 22.72
C TRP A 102 -0.08 -11.27 22.20
N ILE A 103 -0.97 -10.94 21.25
CA ILE A 103 -1.02 -9.63 20.61
C ILE A 103 -2.16 -8.82 21.21
N GLU A 104 -1.83 -7.64 21.75
CA GLU A 104 -2.82 -6.68 22.19
C GLU A 104 -3.35 -5.87 21.01
N ARG A 105 -4.67 -5.74 20.92
CA ARG A 105 -5.36 -5.05 19.82
C ARG A 105 -6.32 -4.02 20.36
N ASN A 106 -6.56 -2.97 19.58
CA ASN A 106 -7.53 -1.95 19.96
C ASN A 106 -8.95 -2.56 19.98
N PRO A 107 -9.69 -2.42 21.10
CA PRO A 107 -10.99 -3.08 21.27
C PRO A 107 -12.10 -2.54 20.35
N SER A 108 -11.94 -1.33 19.80
CA SER A 108 -12.92 -0.72 18.90
C SER A 108 -12.87 -1.27 17.47
N MET A 109 -11.83 -2.03 17.12
CA MET A 109 -11.66 -2.61 15.79
C MET A 109 -12.78 -3.60 15.44
N ILE A 110 -13.30 -3.50 14.22
CA ILE A 110 -14.36 -4.36 13.71
C ILE A 110 -13.73 -5.62 13.13
N ARG A 111 -13.91 -6.77 13.77
CA ARG A 111 -13.45 -8.08 13.26
C ARG A 111 -14.32 -8.56 12.11
N LEU A 112 -13.70 -8.99 11.01
CA LEU A 112 -14.37 -9.33 9.75
C LEU A 112 -14.36 -10.83 9.41
N THR A 113 -13.54 -11.60 10.11
CA THR A 113 -13.33 -13.05 9.88
C THR A 113 -13.49 -13.86 11.17
N GLY A 114 -14.30 -13.36 12.11
CA GLY A 114 -14.51 -14.00 13.41
C GLY A 114 -13.25 -13.92 14.28
N LYS A 115 -12.83 -15.08 14.80
CA LYS A 115 -11.73 -15.18 15.78
C LYS A 115 -10.35 -15.01 15.15
N HIS A 116 -10.04 -15.84 14.16
CA HIS A 116 -8.72 -15.98 13.55
C HIS A 116 -8.87 -16.56 12.12
N PRO A 117 -8.06 -16.13 11.13
CA PRO A 117 -7.02 -15.10 11.19
C PRO A 117 -7.59 -13.70 11.43
N PHE A 118 -6.82 -12.82 12.05
CA PHE A 118 -7.29 -11.48 12.38
C PHE A 118 -7.37 -10.60 11.12
N ASN A 119 -8.59 -10.25 10.74
CA ASN A 119 -8.87 -9.25 9.72
C ASN A 119 -9.83 -8.23 10.31
N SER A 120 -9.44 -6.96 10.28
CA SER A 120 -10.21 -5.89 10.92
C SER A 120 -10.04 -4.55 10.24
N GLU A 121 -11.07 -3.72 10.35
CA GLU A 121 -11.05 -2.31 9.98
C GLU A 121 -11.49 -1.45 11.18
N PRO A 122 -11.01 -0.21 11.28
CA PRO A 122 -11.52 0.72 12.27
C PRO A 122 -12.98 1.09 11.96
N PRO A 123 -13.79 1.46 12.96
CA PRO A 123 -15.06 2.14 12.69
C PRO A 123 -14.82 3.39 11.84
N LEU A 124 -15.57 3.55 10.76
CA LEU A 124 -15.35 4.63 9.77
C LEU A 124 -15.32 6.02 10.42
N THR A 125 -16.20 6.29 11.38
CA THR A 125 -16.23 7.56 12.12
C THR A 125 -14.96 7.82 12.91
N ARG A 126 -14.35 6.78 13.50
CA ARG A 126 -13.08 6.89 14.22
C ARG A 126 -11.91 7.09 13.27
N LEU A 127 -11.89 6.40 12.13
CA LEU A 127 -10.90 6.63 11.08
C LEU A 127 -10.91 8.09 10.63
N MET A 128 -12.10 8.62 10.31
CA MET A 128 -12.26 10.00 9.87
C MET A 128 -11.89 11.02 10.95
N HIS A 129 -12.18 10.72 12.22
CA HIS A 129 -11.84 11.59 13.36
C HIS A 129 -10.33 11.88 13.47
N HIS A 130 -9.47 10.87 13.33
CA HIS A 130 -8.03 11.07 13.49
C HIS A 130 -7.36 11.78 12.30
N GLY A 131 -8.05 11.86 11.15
CA GLY A 131 -7.64 12.66 10.00
C GLY A 131 -6.52 11.99 9.18
N PHE A 132 -5.55 12.79 8.75
CA PHE A 132 -4.58 12.38 7.71
C PHE A 132 -3.68 11.21 8.13
N ILE A 133 -3.19 11.18 9.38
CA ILE A 133 -2.39 10.07 9.90
C ILE A 133 -3.24 9.20 10.81
N THR A 134 -3.46 7.94 10.42
CA THR A 134 -4.17 6.94 11.21
C THR A 134 -3.27 6.45 12.35
N PRO A 135 -3.74 6.47 13.61
CA PRO A 135 -3.01 5.86 14.71
C PRO A 135 -2.81 4.35 14.49
N VAL A 136 -1.64 3.81 14.86
CA VAL A 136 -1.26 2.41 14.57
C VAL A 136 -2.29 1.38 15.09
N PRO A 137 -2.84 1.51 16.31
CA PRO A 137 -3.85 0.55 16.81
C PRO A 137 -5.18 0.58 16.03
N LEU A 138 -5.46 1.64 15.27
CA LEU A 138 -6.63 1.75 14.38
C LEU A 138 -6.30 1.49 12.91
N HIS A 139 -5.04 1.26 12.56
CA HIS A 139 -4.67 0.92 11.20
C HIS A 139 -5.29 -0.44 10.85
N TYR A 140 -6.00 -0.53 9.72
CA TYR A 140 -6.65 -1.77 9.31
C TYR A 140 -5.65 -2.94 9.26
N VAL A 141 -6.09 -4.13 9.66
CA VAL A 141 -5.27 -5.34 9.66
C VAL A 141 -5.86 -6.35 8.69
N ARG A 142 -5.02 -6.85 7.78
CA ARG A 142 -5.32 -8.01 6.95
C ARG A 142 -4.23 -9.06 7.18
N ASN A 143 -4.59 -10.17 7.83
CA ASN A 143 -3.74 -11.35 7.98
C ASN A 143 -4.38 -12.53 7.23
N HIS A 144 -3.57 -13.26 6.47
CA HIS A 144 -4.01 -14.52 5.84
C HIS A 144 -3.87 -15.72 6.79
N GLY A 145 -3.06 -15.60 7.85
CA GLY A 145 -2.85 -16.63 8.85
C GLY A 145 -2.32 -16.06 10.17
N PRO A 146 -1.63 -16.90 10.98
CA PRO A 146 -1.00 -16.50 12.23
C PRO A 146 0.09 -15.45 12.07
N VAL A 147 0.18 -14.55 13.04
CA VAL A 147 1.27 -13.57 13.11
C VAL A 147 2.54 -14.26 13.63
N PRO A 148 3.67 -14.20 12.89
CA PRO A 148 4.93 -14.73 13.38
C PRO A 148 5.39 -14.02 14.66
N ARG A 149 5.82 -14.80 15.66
CA ARG A 149 6.53 -14.28 16.83
C ARG A 149 7.98 -13.96 16.44
N ALA A 150 8.18 -12.77 15.90
CA ALA A 150 9.48 -12.34 15.44
C ALA A 150 10.32 -11.68 16.56
N SER A 151 11.64 -11.76 16.43
CA SER A 151 12.64 -11.10 17.27
C SER A 151 13.50 -10.21 16.38
N TRP A 152 13.82 -9.00 16.83
CA TRP A 152 14.68 -8.08 16.06
C TRP A 152 16.08 -8.69 15.81
N ALA A 153 16.68 -9.27 16.85
CA ALA A 153 18.04 -9.78 16.83
C ALA A 153 18.20 -11.01 15.91
N ASP A 154 17.16 -11.84 15.82
CA ASP A 154 17.21 -13.11 15.07
C ASP A 154 16.68 -12.96 13.63
N TRP A 155 16.16 -11.78 13.28
CA TRP A 155 15.57 -11.56 11.96
C TRP A 155 16.60 -11.10 10.93
N ALA A 156 16.57 -11.79 9.79
CA ALA A 156 17.32 -11.42 8.60
C ALA A 156 16.47 -11.55 7.34
N VAL A 157 16.74 -10.67 6.38
CA VAL A 157 16.15 -10.69 5.03
C VAL A 157 17.18 -11.20 4.04
N GLU A 158 16.87 -12.33 3.38
CA GLU A 158 17.67 -12.89 2.30
C GLU A 158 17.38 -12.16 0.98
N VAL A 159 18.42 -11.78 0.24
CA VAL A 159 18.33 -11.28 -1.13
C VAL A 159 19.10 -12.21 -2.06
N THR A 160 18.40 -12.82 -3.01
CA THR A 160 18.93 -13.93 -3.84
C THR A 160 18.41 -13.90 -5.28
N GLY A 161 18.71 -14.96 -6.05
CA GLY A 161 18.35 -15.11 -7.45
C GLY A 161 19.34 -14.41 -8.39
N MET A 162 18.83 -13.62 -9.32
CA MET A 162 19.61 -12.94 -10.37
C MET A 162 20.31 -11.68 -9.85
N VAL A 163 21.22 -11.88 -8.90
CA VAL A 163 22.07 -10.86 -8.26
C VAL A 163 23.52 -11.32 -8.26
N LYS A 164 24.47 -10.39 -8.29
CA LYS A 164 25.91 -10.72 -8.30
C LYS A 164 26.41 -11.25 -6.96
N ARG A 165 25.84 -10.75 -5.85
CA ARG A 165 26.26 -11.05 -4.49
C ARG A 165 25.02 -11.34 -3.63
N PRO A 166 24.48 -12.58 -3.68
CA PRO A 166 23.43 -12.99 -2.75
C PRO A 166 23.88 -12.76 -1.30
N ALA A 167 22.97 -12.28 -0.45
CA ALA A 167 23.30 -11.90 0.91
C ALA A 167 22.08 -11.98 1.83
N CYS A 168 22.33 -12.20 3.12
CA CYS A 168 21.33 -12.04 4.18
C CYS A 168 21.69 -10.79 5.00
N PHE A 169 20.72 -9.92 5.21
CA PHE A 169 20.90 -8.70 6.01
C PHE A 169 20.11 -8.83 7.31
N THR A 170 20.79 -8.72 8.45
CA THR A 170 20.10 -8.61 9.75
C THR A 170 19.37 -7.28 9.86
N MET A 171 18.46 -7.15 10.83
CA MET A 171 17.80 -5.87 11.10
C MET A 171 18.79 -4.75 11.41
N ASP A 172 19.84 -5.03 12.19
CA ASP A 172 20.87 -4.03 12.51
C ASP A 172 21.65 -3.59 11.27
N GLN A 173 21.94 -4.51 10.34
CA GLN A 173 22.59 -4.15 9.08
C GLN A 173 21.66 -3.30 8.20
N LEU A 174 20.37 -3.67 8.13
CA LEU A 174 19.39 -2.89 7.37
C LEU A 174 19.29 -1.45 7.89
N VAL A 175 19.23 -1.25 9.21
CA VAL A 175 19.08 0.09 9.80
C VAL A 175 20.36 0.90 9.74
N ASN A 176 21.53 0.30 9.96
CA ASN A 176 22.78 1.04 10.12
C ASN A 176 23.63 1.15 8.85
N GLU A 177 23.53 0.21 7.90
CA GLU A 177 24.38 0.19 6.70
C GLU A 177 23.72 0.78 5.44
N PHE A 178 22.44 1.15 5.50
CA PHE A 178 21.68 1.67 4.37
C PHE A 178 21.08 3.04 4.67
N PRO A 179 20.88 3.89 3.65
CA PRO A 179 20.12 5.12 3.82
C PRO A 179 18.67 4.79 4.23
N SER A 180 18.09 5.60 5.12
CA SER A 180 16.66 5.52 5.43
C SER A 180 15.87 6.59 4.68
N ARG A 181 14.64 6.26 4.30
CA ARG A 181 13.63 7.24 3.87
C ARG A 181 12.42 7.16 4.77
N GLU A 182 11.80 8.31 5.01
CA GLU A 182 10.59 8.45 5.81
C GLU A 182 9.56 9.28 5.05
N PHE A 183 8.33 8.78 4.92
CA PHE A 183 7.24 9.48 4.22
C PHE A 183 5.87 8.94 4.63
N ALA A 184 4.84 9.75 4.45
CA ALA A 184 3.45 9.31 4.62
C ALA A 184 2.97 8.49 3.41
N ALA A 185 2.37 7.33 3.66
CA ALA A 185 1.72 6.53 2.63
C ALA A 185 0.41 5.92 3.11
N THR A 186 -0.61 6.02 2.25
CA THR A 186 -1.90 5.37 2.43
C THR A 186 -1.85 3.95 1.89
N LEU A 187 -2.21 3.00 2.74
CA LEU A 187 -2.44 1.62 2.37
C LEU A 187 -3.94 1.40 2.18
N VAL A 188 -4.30 0.67 1.12
CA VAL A 188 -5.68 0.29 0.84
C VAL A 188 -5.75 -1.19 0.53
N CYS A 189 -6.63 -1.92 1.20
CA CYS A 189 -6.90 -3.32 0.86
C CYS A 189 -7.62 -3.38 -0.50
N ALA A 190 -7.24 -4.34 -1.37
CA ALA A 190 -7.99 -4.60 -2.60
C ALA A 190 -9.46 -4.99 -2.32
N GLY A 191 -9.75 -5.49 -1.11
CA GLY A 191 -11.09 -5.81 -0.65
C GLY A 191 -11.90 -4.63 -0.12
N ASN A 192 -11.35 -3.40 -0.03
CA ASN A 192 -12.09 -2.26 0.49
C ASN A 192 -13.44 -2.09 -0.24
N ARG A 193 -14.52 -1.83 0.51
CA ARG A 193 -15.92 -1.74 0.03
C ARG A 193 -16.50 -3.04 -0.55
N ARG A 194 -15.89 -4.21 -0.33
CA ARG A 194 -16.42 -5.49 -0.84
C ARG A 194 -17.84 -5.80 -0.33
N LYS A 195 -18.22 -5.34 0.87
CA LYS A 195 -19.58 -5.55 1.38
C LYS A 195 -20.64 -5.02 0.42
N GLU A 196 -20.39 -3.89 -0.23
CA GLU A 196 -21.31 -3.30 -1.21
C GLU A 196 -21.47 -4.18 -2.45
N GLN A 197 -20.39 -4.82 -2.91
CA GLN A 197 -20.46 -5.81 -3.99
C GLN A 197 -21.26 -7.05 -3.55
N ASN A 198 -21.00 -7.54 -2.34
CA ASN A 198 -21.67 -8.73 -1.79
C ASN A 198 -23.19 -8.51 -1.58
N LEU A 199 -23.64 -7.27 -1.37
CA LEU A 199 -25.07 -6.94 -1.34
C LEU A 199 -25.76 -7.06 -2.70
N VAL A 200 -25.02 -6.87 -3.80
CA VAL A 200 -25.54 -7.06 -5.17
C VAL A 200 -25.49 -8.54 -5.55
N LYS A 201 -24.32 -9.19 -5.37
CA LYS A 201 -24.13 -10.63 -5.58
C LYS A 201 -23.02 -11.11 -4.66
N GLN A 202 -23.32 -12.08 -3.82
CA GLN A 202 -22.37 -12.64 -2.86
C GLN A 202 -21.13 -13.19 -3.59
N THR A 203 -19.94 -12.70 -3.21
CA THR A 203 -18.64 -13.22 -3.66
C THR A 203 -18.05 -14.18 -2.62
N ILE A 204 -16.97 -14.88 -2.97
CA ILE A 204 -16.23 -15.76 -2.04
C ILE A 204 -15.46 -14.99 -0.96
N GLY A 205 -15.29 -13.67 -1.12
CA GLY A 205 -14.55 -12.84 -0.17
C GLY A 205 -15.44 -12.36 0.97
N PHE A 206 -14.90 -12.39 2.20
CA PHE A 206 -15.56 -11.80 3.37
C PHE A 206 -15.76 -10.29 3.21
N ASN A 207 -16.74 -9.76 3.95
CA ASN A 207 -17.16 -8.37 3.88
C ASN A 207 -16.09 -7.43 4.46
N TRP A 208 -15.73 -6.40 3.70
CA TRP A 208 -15.12 -5.17 4.20
C TRP A 208 -16.11 -4.03 4.04
N GLY A 209 -16.19 -3.14 5.02
CA GLY A 209 -16.81 -1.83 4.87
C GLY A 209 -15.92 -0.90 4.05
N ALA A 210 -16.04 0.40 4.29
CA ALA A 210 -15.29 1.44 3.58
C ALA A 210 -13.98 1.83 4.27
N ALA A 211 -13.58 1.12 5.33
CA ALA A 211 -12.47 1.49 6.21
C ALA A 211 -11.28 0.53 6.13
N ALA A 212 -11.19 -0.29 5.07
CA ALA A 212 -10.01 -1.10 4.76
C ALA A 212 -8.88 -0.25 4.16
N ILE A 213 -8.62 0.89 4.78
CA ILE A 213 -7.75 1.98 4.33
C ILE A 213 -7.19 2.69 5.56
N SER A 214 -5.90 2.99 5.55
CA SER A 214 -5.22 3.72 6.63
C SER A 214 -3.96 4.37 6.11
N THR A 215 -3.58 5.51 6.70
CA THR A 215 -2.37 6.25 6.33
C THR A 215 -1.42 6.28 7.51
N SER A 216 -0.14 6.06 7.27
CA SER A 216 0.90 6.18 8.29
C SER A 216 2.15 6.79 7.70
N VAL A 217 2.98 7.35 8.57
CA VAL A 217 4.37 7.68 8.24
C VAL A 217 5.20 6.42 8.37
N TRP A 218 5.88 6.03 7.29
CA TRP A 218 6.68 4.81 7.23
C TRP A 218 8.15 5.19 7.07
N ARG A 219 9.03 4.52 7.83
CA ARG A 219 10.47 4.66 7.69
C ARG A 219 11.14 3.33 7.42
N GLY A 220 12.07 3.34 6.47
CA GLY A 220 12.67 2.12 5.95
C GLY A 220 13.84 2.32 5.00
N VAL A 221 14.43 1.20 4.59
CA VAL A 221 15.51 1.13 3.59
C VAL A 221 14.92 1.16 2.19
N PRO A 222 15.36 2.05 1.28
CA PRO A 222 14.96 2.01 -0.12
C PRO A 222 15.31 0.67 -0.77
N LEU A 223 14.32 0.00 -1.36
CA LEU A 223 14.49 -1.30 -2.03
C LEU A 223 15.56 -1.20 -3.14
N CYS A 224 15.56 -0.11 -3.90
CA CYS A 224 16.51 0.09 -4.98
C CYS A 224 17.96 0.19 -4.46
N ALA A 225 18.19 0.72 -3.26
CA ALA A 225 19.53 0.78 -2.65
C ALA A 225 20.01 -0.62 -2.24
N LEU A 226 19.12 -1.42 -1.65
CA LEU A 226 19.38 -2.82 -1.30
C LEU A 226 19.72 -3.67 -2.54
N LEU A 227 18.91 -3.57 -3.61
CA LEU A 227 19.13 -4.28 -4.86
C LEU A 227 20.42 -3.86 -5.59
N LYS A 228 20.80 -2.57 -5.50
CA LYS A 228 22.09 -2.07 -6.00
C LYS A 228 23.26 -2.65 -5.20
N ARG A 229 23.16 -2.74 -3.87
CA ARG A 229 24.20 -3.30 -2.99
C ARG A 229 24.56 -4.73 -3.37
N VAL A 230 23.56 -5.59 -3.62
CA VAL A 230 23.77 -6.98 -4.06
C VAL A 230 24.09 -7.12 -5.56
N GLY A 231 24.01 -6.02 -6.30
CA GLY A 231 24.31 -5.98 -7.73
C GLY A 231 23.30 -6.77 -8.56
N ILE A 232 22.02 -6.35 -8.53
CA ILE A 232 20.97 -6.89 -9.40
C ILE A 232 21.44 -6.99 -10.87
N MET A 233 21.17 -8.13 -11.51
CA MET A 233 21.52 -8.35 -12.91
C MET A 233 20.70 -7.45 -13.85
N SER A 234 21.16 -7.30 -15.09
CA SER A 234 20.48 -6.45 -16.06
C SER A 234 19.20 -7.09 -16.60
N ARG A 235 18.27 -6.28 -17.10
CA ARG A 235 17.10 -6.75 -17.86
C ARG A 235 17.49 -7.65 -19.03
N ARG A 236 18.60 -7.35 -19.73
CA ARG A 236 19.14 -8.17 -20.83
C ARG A 236 19.57 -9.57 -20.37
N SER A 237 19.95 -9.71 -19.11
CA SER A 237 20.31 -10.99 -18.50
C SER A 237 19.10 -11.78 -18.00
N GLY A 238 17.89 -11.21 -18.07
CA GLY A 238 16.64 -11.85 -17.64
C GLY A 238 16.13 -11.44 -16.25
N ALA A 239 16.76 -10.49 -15.56
CA ALA A 239 16.23 -9.97 -14.29
C ALA A 239 15.01 -9.07 -14.54
N LEU A 240 13.82 -9.67 -14.60
CA LEU A 240 12.58 -9.00 -15.01
C LEU A 240 11.65 -8.70 -13.83
N ASN A 241 11.73 -9.49 -12.76
CA ASN A 241 10.84 -9.42 -11.62
C ASN A 241 11.60 -9.51 -10.30
N VAL A 242 11.01 -8.94 -9.26
CA VAL A 242 11.47 -9.03 -7.86
C VAL A 242 10.32 -9.59 -7.05
N CYS A 243 10.49 -10.82 -6.56
CA CYS A 243 9.54 -11.51 -5.70
C CYS A 243 9.85 -11.23 -4.24
N PHE A 244 8.82 -11.16 -3.41
CA PHE A 244 8.86 -10.92 -1.98
C PHE A 244 8.12 -12.06 -1.29
N GLU A 245 8.70 -12.63 -0.25
CA GLU A 245 8.10 -13.70 0.54
C GLU A 245 8.12 -13.37 2.04
N GLY A 246 6.99 -13.60 2.69
CA GLY A 246 6.83 -13.49 4.14
C GLY A 246 7.25 -14.76 4.87
N ALA A 247 7.26 -14.71 6.20
CA ALA A 247 7.62 -15.86 7.05
C ALA A 247 6.48 -16.88 7.25
N GLU A 248 5.24 -16.47 7.07
CA GLU A 248 4.04 -17.25 7.44
C GLU A 248 3.90 -18.52 6.61
N ASP A 249 3.58 -19.65 7.24
CA ASP A 249 3.05 -20.84 6.54
C ASP A 249 1.52 -20.72 6.51
N LEU A 250 0.96 -20.59 5.32
CA LEU A 250 -0.46 -20.29 5.15
C LEU A 250 -1.21 -21.44 4.47
N PRO A 251 -2.51 -21.63 4.78
CA PRO A 251 -3.26 -22.78 4.26
C PRO A 251 -3.40 -22.80 2.73
N GLY A 252 -3.44 -21.62 2.09
CA GLY A 252 -3.50 -21.51 0.63
C GLY A 252 -2.26 -22.09 -0.06
N GLY A 253 -2.48 -22.77 -1.19
CA GLY A 253 -1.40 -23.38 -1.98
C GLY A 253 -0.69 -24.55 -1.29
N GLY A 254 -1.34 -25.23 -0.35
CA GLY A 254 -0.78 -26.40 0.33
C GLY A 254 0.29 -26.07 1.37
N GLY A 255 0.12 -24.99 2.14
CA GLY A 255 1.11 -24.55 3.12
C GLY A 255 2.10 -23.51 2.57
N SER A 256 1.73 -22.78 1.52
CA SER A 256 2.64 -21.83 0.86
C SER A 256 2.88 -20.57 1.70
N LYS A 257 4.06 -19.95 1.52
CA LYS A 257 4.34 -18.63 2.08
C LYS A 257 3.49 -17.56 1.41
N TYR A 258 3.15 -16.49 2.16
CA TYR A 258 2.61 -15.30 1.51
C TYR A 258 3.67 -14.71 0.59
N GLY A 259 3.35 -14.56 -0.70
CA GLY A 259 4.29 -14.05 -1.68
C GLY A 259 3.61 -13.29 -2.81
N THR A 260 4.38 -12.38 -3.41
CA THR A 260 4.00 -11.60 -4.58
C THR A 260 5.24 -11.02 -5.25
N SER A 261 5.10 -10.44 -6.43
CA SER A 261 6.21 -9.75 -7.10
C SER A 261 5.85 -8.33 -7.56
N LEU A 262 6.90 -7.60 -7.93
CA LEU A 262 6.88 -6.41 -8.76
C LEU A 262 7.79 -6.63 -9.98
N ARG A 263 7.56 -5.86 -11.04
CA ARG A 263 8.54 -5.75 -12.13
C ARG A 263 9.84 -5.13 -11.61
N ALA A 264 10.98 -5.63 -12.07
CA ALA A 264 12.30 -5.14 -11.66
C ALA A 264 12.49 -3.64 -11.98
N GLU A 265 11.93 -3.16 -13.09
CA GLU A 265 11.96 -1.73 -13.43
C GLU A 265 11.25 -0.86 -12.40
N VAL A 266 10.13 -1.34 -11.84
CA VAL A 266 9.36 -0.66 -10.79
C VAL A 266 10.14 -0.68 -9.47
N ALA A 267 10.73 -1.84 -9.13
CA ALA A 267 11.54 -2.00 -7.92
C ALA A 267 12.82 -1.15 -7.93
N MET A 268 13.37 -0.85 -9.11
CA MET A 268 14.61 -0.08 -9.28
C MET A 268 14.39 1.41 -9.53
N ASP A 269 13.15 1.84 -9.76
CA ASP A 269 12.79 3.23 -10.00
C ASP A 269 12.91 4.06 -8.70
N PRO A 270 13.87 5.00 -8.63
CA PRO A 270 14.08 5.79 -7.42
C PRO A 270 12.93 6.75 -7.11
N SER A 271 12.04 7.03 -8.07
CA SER A 271 10.89 7.93 -7.88
C SER A 271 9.67 7.27 -7.22
N ARG A 272 9.71 5.95 -6.97
CA ARG A 272 8.56 5.18 -6.47
C ARG A 272 8.57 4.94 -4.96
N ASP A 273 9.57 5.44 -4.24
CA ASP A 273 9.64 5.42 -2.78
C ASP A 273 9.34 4.05 -2.16
N ILE A 274 9.83 2.98 -2.80
CA ILE A 274 9.61 1.61 -2.30
C ILE A 274 10.62 1.32 -1.20
N ILE A 275 10.14 0.95 -0.01
CA ILE A 275 10.98 0.72 1.15
C ILE A 275 10.71 -0.65 1.80
N LEU A 276 11.76 -1.19 2.42
CA LEU A 276 11.67 -2.15 3.51
C LEU A 276 11.48 -1.35 4.80
N ALA A 277 10.23 -1.16 5.21
CA ALA A 277 9.88 -0.40 6.40
C ALA A 277 10.12 -1.22 7.67
N TYR A 278 10.73 -0.58 8.67
CA TYR A 278 10.95 -1.11 10.02
C TYR A 278 10.35 -0.21 11.12
N MET A 279 9.81 0.96 10.74
CA MET A 279 9.06 1.85 11.62
C MET A 279 7.75 2.33 10.98
N GLN A 280 6.77 2.57 11.84
CA GLN A 280 5.45 3.12 11.51
C GLN A 280 5.09 4.18 12.56
N ASN A 281 4.79 5.40 12.12
CA ASN A 281 4.44 6.54 12.98
C ASN A 281 5.47 6.79 14.11
N GLY A 282 6.75 6.65 13.80
CA GLY A 282 7.85 6.92 14.73
C GLY A 282 8.18 5.81 15.73
N ASP A 283 7.43 4.70 15.74
CA ASP A 283 7.75 3.52 16.55
C ASP A 283 8.16 2.35 15.66
N VAL A 284 8.78 1.31 16.23
CA VAL A 284 8.96 0.03 15.55
C VAL A 284 7.60 -0.56 15.16
N LEU A 285 7.58 -1.36 14.09
CA LEU A 285 6.34 -1.98 13.61
C LEU A 285 5.64 -2.77 14.72
N ALA A 286 4.31 -2.69 14.78
CA ALA A 286 3.53 -3.63 15.58
C ALA A 286 3.52 -5.04 14.94
N PRO A 287 3.31 -6.11 15.72
CA PRO A 287 3.24 -7.48 15.20
C PRO A 287 2.29 -7.66 14.01
N ASP A 288 1.04 -7.20 14.12
CA ASP A 288 0.02 -7.27 13.06
C ASP A 288 0.42 -6.49 11.79
N HIS A 289 1.33 -5.53 11.93
CA HIS A 289 1.80 -4.67 10.85
C HIS A 289 3.15 -5.07 10.30
N GLY A 290 3.68 -6.24 10.66
CA GLY A 290 4.83 -6.85 9.99
C GLY A 290 6.16 -6.71 10.71
N PHE A 291 6.15 -6.53 12.04
CA PHE A 291 7.40 -6.55 12.83
C PHE A 291 8.28 -7.77 12.51
N PRO A 292 9.60 -7.59 12.26
CA PRO A 292 10.35 -6.34 12.36
C PRO A 292 10.49 -5.57 11.05
N VAL A 293 10.12 -6.16 9.90
CA VAL A 293 10.26 -5.54 8.58
C VAL A 293 9.18 -5.96 7.60
N ARG A 294 8.69 -4.99 6.82
CA ARG A 294 7.72 -5.21 5.73
C ARG A 294 8.07 -4.42 4.48
N MET A 295 7.45 -4.79 3.36
CA MET A 295 7.41 -3.93 2.18
C MET A 295 6.37 -2.81 2.34
N ILE A 296 6.71 -1.60 1.87
CA ILE A 296 5.79 -0.50 1.60
C ILE A 296 6.01 -0.04 0.16
N ILE A 297 4.92 0.01 -0.61
CA ILE A 297 4.95 0.28 -2.05
C ILE A 297 3.85 1.31 -2.37
N PRO A 298 4.14 2.62 -2.31
CA PRO A 298 3.14 3.66 -2.54
C PRO A 298 2.40 3.48 -3.88
N GLY A 299 1.08 3.70 -3.85
CA GLY A 299 0.20 3.57 -5.02
C GLY A 299 -0.17 2.14 -5.43
N PHE A 300 0.28 1.12 -4.70
CA PHE A 300 -0.15 -0.27 -4.90
C PHE A 300 -1.16 -0.72 -3.82
N ILE A 301 -1.95 -1.74 -4.15
CA ILE A 301 -2.83 -2.40 -3.17
C ILE A 301 -2.00 -3.03 -2.04
N GLY A 302 -2.58 -3.09 -0.84
CA GLY A 302 -1.92 -3.66 0.34
C GLY A 302 -1.44 -5.11 0.16
N GLY A 303 -2.07 -5.89 -0.72
CA GLY A 303 -1.64 -7.25 -1.05
C GLY A 303 -0.29 -7.36 -1.79
N ARG A 304 0.33 -6.24 -2.17
CA ARG A 304 1.73 -6.23 -2.66
C ARG A 304 2.74 -5.93 -1.55
N MET A 305 2.28 -5.41 -0.42
CA MET A 305 3.10 -4.92 0.69
C MET A 305 3.32 -6.02 1.72
N VAL A 306 4.09 -7.04 1.34
CA VAL A 306 4.40 -8.24 2.14
C VAL A 306 4.89 -7.86 3.53
N LYS A 307 4.22 -8.38 4.56
CA LYS A 307 4.62 -8.27 5.97
C LYS A 307 5.55 -9.42 6.35
N TRP A 308 6.27 -9.25 7.45
CA TRP A 308 7.19 -10.26 7.98
C TRP A 308 8.13 -10.75 6.89
N LEU A 309 8.74 -9.80 6.17
CA LEU A 309 9.52 -10.07 4.98
C LEU A 309 10.75 -10.92 5.31
N LYS A 310 10.91 -12.04 4.60
CA LYS A 310 12.04 -12.95 4.78
C LYS A 310 12.92 -13.04 3.55
N ARG A 311 12.36 -12.99 2.34
CA ARG A 311 13.12 -13.21 1.11
C ARG A 311 12.74 -12.19 0.04
N ILE A 312 13.76 -11.74 -0.68
CA ILE A 312 13.67 -10.93 -1.89
C ILE A 312 14.41 -11.70 -2.99
N ILE A 313 13.71 -12.05 -4.05
CA ILE A 313 14.24 -12.94 -5.09
C ILE A 313 14.15 -12.24 -6.43
N VAL A 314 15.29 -11.97 -7.06
CA VAL A 314 15.29 -11.43 -8.44
C VAL A 314 15.20 -12.59 -9.42
N THR A 315 14.25 -12.53 -10.35
CA THR A 315 13.93 -13.66 -11.24
C THR A 315 13.42 -13.20 -12.61
N THR A 316 13.29 -14.16 -13.53
CA THR A 316 12.72 -13.97 -14.88
C THR A 316 11.20 -13.88 -14.86
N GLN A 317 10.53 -14.54 -13.93
CA GLN A 317 9.06 -14.66 -13.89
C GLN A 317 8.45 -13.92 -12.70
N GLU A 318 7.16 -13.62 -12.76
CA GLU A 318 6.43 -13.13 -11.60
C GLU A 318 6.36 -14.21 -10.50
N SER A 319 5.90 -13.82 -9.30
CA SER A 319 5.80 -14.76 -8.19
C SER A 319 4.78 -15.85 -8.50
N ASP A 320 5.16 -17.09 -8.24
CA ASP A 320 4.30 -18.26 -8.34
C ASP A 320 3.52 -18.59 -7.07
N SER A 321 3.60 -17.71 -6.06
CA SER A 321 2.83 -17.85 -4.84
C SER A 321 1.33 -17.94 -5.17
N TYR A 322 0.66 -18.86 -4.47
CA TYR A 322 -0.80 -18.98 -4.50
C TYR A 322 -1.48 -17.63 -4.33
N TYR A 323 -0.99 -16.77 -3.44
CA TYR A 323 -1.58 -15.46 -3.16
C TYR A 323 -1.31 -14.40 -4.23
N HIS A 324 -0.32 -14.62 -5.11
CA HIS A 324 -0.09 -13.78 -6.29
C HIS A 324 -1.06 -14.12 -7.43
N TYR A 325 -1.32 -15.42 -7.61
CA TYR A 325 -2.15 -15.93 -8.70
C TYR A 325 -3.64 -16.02 -8.37
N LYS A 326 -3.99 -16.57 -7.20
CA LYS A 326 -5.36 -16.92 -6.81
C LYS A 326 -6.02 -15.90 -5.89
N ASP A 327 -5.32 -14.82 -5.55
CA ASP A 327 -5.85 -13.71 -4.75
C ASP A 327 -5.51 -12.35 -5.41
N ASN A 328 -6.17 -11.27 -4.97
CA ASN A 328 -5.89 -9.89 -5.40
C ASN A 328 -5.94 -9.65 -6.91
N ARG A 329 -6.87 -10.29 -7.61
CA ARG A 329 -7.17 -10.08 -9.03
C ARG A 329 -8.61 -9.62 -9.23
N VAL A 330 -8.84 -8.81 -10.26
CA VAL A 330 -10.17 -8.44 -10.75
C VAL A 330 -10.36 -9.14 -12.08
N LEU A 331 -11.23 -10.16 -12.11
CA LEU A 331 -11.60 -10.88 -13.34
C LEU A 331 -12.68 -10.11 -14.08
N PRO A 332 -12.84 -10.42 -15.37
CA PRO A 332 -13.99 -9.98 -16.13
C PRO A 332 -15.29 -10.29 -15.39
N SER A 333 -16.25 -9.40 -15.58
CA SER A 333 -17.49 -9.38 -14.82
C SER A 333 -18.38 -10.63 -15.04
N HIS A 334 -18.24 -11.32 -16.18
CA HIS A 334 -18.98 -12.55 -16.42
C HIS A 334 -18.38 -13.78 -15.71
N VAL A 335 -17.19 -13.67 -15.12
CA VAL A 335 -16.51 -14.79 -14.47
C VAL A 335 -16.91 -14.88 -13.00
N ASP A 336 -17.71 -15.88 -12.66
CA ASP A 336 -18.07 -16.21 -11.29
C ASP A 336 -17.10 -17.19 -10.63
N ALA A 337 -17.40 -17.61 -9.40
CA ALA A 337 -16.52 -18.47 -8.62
C ALA A 337 -16.38 -19.88 -9.22
N GLU A 338 -17.45 -20.41 -9.81
CA GLU A 338 -17.44 -21.74 -10.41
C GLU A 338 -16.56 -21.74 -11.66
N LEU A 339 -16.75 -20.77 -12.55
CA LEU A 339 -15.94 -20.61 -13.75
C LEU A 339 -14.46 -20.33 -13.41
N ALA A 340 -14.21 -19.44 -12.45
CA ALA A 340 -12.85 -19.15 -11.99
C ALA A 340 -12.13 -20.38 -11.43
N ASN A 341 -12.82 -21.25 -10.69
CA ASN A 341 -12.20 -22.46 -10.15
C ASN A 341 -11.97 -23.52 -11.23
N ALA A 342 -12.89 -23.64 -12.20
CA ALA A 342 -12.77 -24.59 -13.29
C ALA A 342 -11.58 -24.29 -14.23
N GLU A 343 -11.40 -23.01 -14.61
CA GLU A 343 -10.33 -22.61 -15.54
C GLU A 343 -8.93 -22.65 -14.93
N TYR A 344 -8.81 -22.36 -13.63
CA TYR A 344 -7.51 -22.20 -13.00
C TYR A 344 -6.99 -23.46 -12.30
N GLY A 345 -7.72 -24.59 -12.33
CA GLY A 345 -7.39 -25.83 -11.63
C GLY A 345 -7.43 -25.69 -10.09
N THR A 346 -7.82 -26.76 -9.40
CA THR A 346 -7.84 -26.80 -7.91
C THR A 346 -6.45 -26.70 -7.31
#